data_AF-T1G0F6-F1
#
_entry.id   AF-T1G0F6-F1
#
_cell.length_a   1.000
_cell.length_b   1.000
_cell.length_c   1.000
_cell.angle_alpha   90.00
_cell.angle_beta   90.00
_cell.angle_gamma   90.00
#
_symmetry.space_group_name_H-M   'P 1'
#
loop_
_entity.id
_entity.type
_entity.pdbx_description
1 polymer ?
#
loop_
_entity_poly.entity_id
_entity_poly.type
_entity_poly.pdbx_seq_one_letter_code
_entity_poly.pdbx_strand_id
1 'polypeptide(L)'
;RLVNESTGVIYPPAFYIYLSAWVSNDALAYGTSQASIFPEAGLWLHDDNDPNYNIPPSSPISFAQVAYYISNLMNSQDVMQALYKIREICDTYRNLGVPNYPQGIIISYWEQYFNLRIYFFVIVVVVLIIIFLFSLLVLLNWLLALMMVSSMRVFVCVYLCLCVRVCARFLMVAYFHFLLHQFFCYLSCYLCSLTFCLTDACDFCN
;
A
#
# COMPACT_ATOMS: atom_id res chain seq x y z
N ARG A 1 32.20 7.37 -27.76
CA ARG A 1 31.39 8.39 -27.05
C ARG A 1 30.56 7.69 -26.00
N LEU A 2 30.49 8.21 -24.77
CA LEU A 2 29.87 7.50 -23.63
C LEU A 2 28.34 7.41 -23.73
N VAL A 3 27.71 8.51 -24.15
CA VAL A 3 26.26 8.61 -24.37
C VAL A 3 26.01 9.06 -25.80
N ASN A 4 25.01 8.47 -26.45
CA ASN A 4 24.56 8.90 -27.76
C ASN A 4 23.65 10.15 -27.62
N GLU A 5 24.02 11.29 -28.21
CA GLU A 5 23.25 12.55 -28.05
C GLU A 5 21.89 12.52 -28.73
N SER A 6 21.71 11.72 -29.79
CA SER A 6 20.43 11.68 -30.50
C SER A 6 19.38 10.81 -29.81
N THR A 7 19.82 9.83 -29.01
CA THR A 7 18.93 8.85 -28.35
C THR A 7 18.97 8.93 -26.82
N GLY A 8 19.98 9.57 -26.24
CA GLY A 8 20.21 9.58 -24.79
C GLY A 8 20.69 8.24 -24.22
N VAL A 9 20.96 7.24 -25.05
CA VAL A 9 21.32 5.89 -24.62
C VAL A 9 22.81 5.79 -24.33
N ILE A 10 23.15 5.22 -23.16
CA ILE A 10 24.52 4.89 -22.76
C ILE A 10 25.06 3.74 -23.62
N TYR A 11 26.35 3.75 -23.95
CA TYR A 11 26.99 2.70 -24.74
C TYR A 11 26.80 1.30 -24.11
N PRO A 12 25.99 0.39 -24.72
CA PRO A 12 25.57 -0.84 -24.06
C PRO A 12 26.70 -1.80 -23.66
N PRO A 13 27.74 -2.02 -24.48
CA PRO A 13 28.81 -2.98 -24.15
C PRO A 13 29.62 -2.63 -22.89
N ALA A 14 29.67 -1.35 -22.49
CA ALA A 14 30.42 -0.90 -21.32
C ALA A 14 29.53 -0.49 -20.14
N PHE A 15 28.22 -0.74 -20.22
CA PHE A 15 27.25 -0.30 -19.21
C PHE A 15 27.62 -0.70 -17.78
N TYR A 16 27.99 -1.96 -17.56
CA TYR A 16 28.33 -2.47 -16.22
C TYR A 16 29.68 -1.97 -15.69
N ILE A 17 30.57 -1.49 -16.57
CA ILE A 17 31.82 -0.82 -16.17
C ILE A 17 31.51 0.61 -15.73
N TYR A 18 30.63 1.30 -16.46
CA TYR A 18 30.19 2.64 -16.08
C TYR A 18 29.36 2.62 -14.80
N LEU A 19 28.57 1.56 -14.59
CA LEU A 19 27.79 1.39 -13.38
C LEU A 19 28.68 1.22 -12.15
N SER A 20 29.70 0.36 -12.20
CA SER A 20 30.63 0.20 -11.08
C SER A 20 31.38 1.49 -10.78
N ALA A 21 31.86 2.19 -11.81
CA ALA A 21 32.52 3.48 -11.63
C ALA A 21 31.59 4.56 -11.06
N TRP A 22 30.32 4.63 -11.48
CA TRP A 22 29.36 5.62 -10.99
C TRP A 22 28.99 5.38 -9.53
N VAL A 23 28.63 4.15 -9.16
CA VAL A 23 28.21 3.79 -7.80
C VAL A 23 29.33 4.06 -6.79
N SER A 24 30.58 3.80 -7.15
CA SER A 24 31.72 3.97 -6.23
C SER A 24 32.24 5.41 -6.14
N ASN A 25 32.24 6.17 -7.23
CA ASN A 25 32.86 7.51 -7.27
C ASN A 25 31.86 8.64 -7.05
N ASP A 26 30.58 8.42 -7.32
CA ASP A 26 29.52 9.42 -7.14
C ASP A 26 28.50 8.97 -6.08
N ALA A 27 29.01 8.82 -4.84
CA ALA A 27 28.20 8.42 -3.70
C ALA A 27 27.05 9.39 -3.41
N LEU A 28 27.19 10.66 -3.78
CA LEU A 28 26.15 11.67 -3.61
C LEU A 28 24.98 11.43 -4.57
N ALA A 29 25.25 11.26 -5.87
CA ALA A 29 24.19 10.98 -6.84
C ALA A 29 23.54 9.61 -6.57
N TYR A 30 24.33 8.61 -6.22
CA TYR A 30 23.79 7.30 -5.85
C TYR A 30 22.89 7.41 -4.62
N GLY A 31 23.35 8.05 -3.54
CA GLY A 31 22.55 8.24 -2.32
C GLY A 31 21.27 9.05 -2.52
N THR A 32 21.33 10.12 -3.33
CA THR A 32 20.15 10.96 -3.63
C THR A 32 19.13 10.26 -4.52
N SER A 33 19.55 9.33 -5.38
CA SER A 33 18.64 8.53 -6.20
C SER A 33 17.75 7.59 -5.38
N GLN A 34 18.16 7.25 -4.14
CA GLN A 34 17.52 6.24 -3.29
C GLN A 34 17.38 4.86 -3.98
N ALA A 35 18.15 4.65 -5.05
CA ALA A 35 18.21 3.38 -5.72
C ALA A 35 18.98 2.37 -4.86
N SER A 36 18.51 1.14 -4.89
CA SER A 36 19.22 -0.01 -4.34
C SER A 36 19.43 -0.98 -5.48
N ILE A 37 20.69 -1.26 -5.80
CA ILE A 37 21.10 -2.14 -6.88
C ILE A 37 21.69 -3.39 -6.26
N PHE A 38 21.14 -4.54 -6.62
CA PHE A 38 21.61 -5.84 -6.17
C PHE A 38 21.86 -6.77 -7.37
N PRO A 39 22.96 -7.54 -7.37
CA PRO A 39 24.08 -7.52 -6.42
C PRO A 39 24.83 -6.18 -6.36
N GLU A 40 25.50 -5.90 -5.23
CA GLU A 40 26.29 -4.67 -5.07
C GLU A 40 27.38 -4.59 -6.15
N ALA A 41 27.56 -3.40 -6.72
CA ALA A 41 28.61 -3.16 -7.69
C ALA A 41 29.98 -3.28 -7.02
N GLY A 42 30.97 -3.81 -7.76
CA GLY A 42 32.35 -3.87 -7.26
C GLY A 42 32.89 -2.47 -6.95
N LEU A 43 33.50 -2.31 -5.78
CA LEU A 43 34.10 -1.04 -5.38
C LEU A 43 35.32 -0.73 -6.24
N TRP A 44 35.31 0.42 -6.90
CA TRP A 44 36.47 0.97 -7.58
C TRP A 44 36.55 2.48 -7.36
N LEU A 45 37.46 2.93 -6.49
CA LEU A 45 37.70 4.35 -6.26
C LEU A 45 38.75 4.84 -7.24
N HIS A 46 38.44 5.91 -7.95
CA HIS A 46 39.36 6.54 -8.87
C HIS A 46 40.52 7.18 -8.12
N ASP A 47 41.74 6.83 -8.51
CA ASP A 47 42.99 7.47 -8.09
C ASP A 47 43.68 8.00 -9.35
N ASP A 48 43.99 9.30 -9.36
CA ASP A 48 44.72 9.94 -10.46
C ASP A 48 46.10 9.31 -10.68
N ASN A 49 46.67 8.66 -9.65
CA ASN A 49 47.99 8.04 -9.69
C ASN A 49 47.98 6.55 -10.11
N ASP A 50 46.82 5.94 -10.35
CA ASP A 50 46.73 4.53 -10.78
C ASP A 50 47.06 4.40 -12.28
N PRO A 51 48.17 3.72 -12.65
CA PRO A 51 48.57 3.58 -14.05
C PRO A 51 47.72 2.57 -14.85
N ASN A 52 46.95 1.70 -14.19
CA ASN A 52 46.33 0.55 -14.84
C ASN A 52 44.87 0.76 -15.25
N TYR A 53 44.17 1.77 -14.71
CA TYR A 53 42.76 2.12 -14.97
C TYR A 53 41.82 0.93 -15.19
N ASN A 54 42.05 -0.16 -14.45
CA ASN A 54 41.33 -1.40 -14.65
C ASN A 54 40.09 -1.40 -13.78
N ILE A 55 38.97 -0.99 -14.37
CA ILE A 55 37.68 -0.92 -13.68
C ILE A 55 37.02 -2.30 -13.72
N PRO A 56 36.78 -2.96 -12.57
CA PRO A 56 36.07 -4.22 -12.55
C PRO A 56 34.60 -4.00 -12.99
N PRO A 57 34.07 -4.79 -13.95
CA PRO A 57 32.67 -4.68 -14.33
C PRO A 57 31.78 -5.15 -13.18
N SER A 58 30.64 -4.49 -12.97
CA SER A 58 29.63 -5.00 -12.04
C SER A 58 29.05 -6.32 -12.55
N SER A 59 28.57 -7.15 -11.64
CA SER A 59 27.70 -8.27 -11.98
C SER A 59 26.39 -7.77 -12.62
N PRO A 60 25.72 -8.59 -13.44
CA PRO A 60 24.42 -8.26 -13.98
C PRO A 60 23.43 -7.94 -12.86
N ILE A 61 22.67 -6.85 -13.02
CA ILE A 61 21.68 -6.41 -12.05
C ILE A 61 20.56 -7.45 -11.97
N SER A 62 20.33 -8.00 -10.78
CA SER A 62 19.22 -8.90 -10.48
C SER A 62 18.01 -8.14 -9.94
N PHE A 63 18.26 -7.03 -9.23
CA PHE A 63 17.23 -6.19 -8.64
C PHE A 63 17.68 -4.73 -8.63
N ALA A 64 16.77 -3.84 -9.01
CA ALA A 64 16.93 -2.41 -8.87
C ALA A 64 15.61 -1.80 -8.41
N GLN A 65 15.65 -0.92 -7.41
CA GLN A 65 14.49 -0.16 -6.97
C GLN A 65 14.60 1.31 -7.37
N VAL A 66 13.45 1.93 -7.62
CA VAL A 66 13.31 3.36 -7.83
C VAL A 66 12.29 3.89 -6.83
N ALA A 67 12.64 4.93 -6.09
CA ALA A 67 11.78 5.50 -5.07
C ALA A 67 10.79 6.51 -5.67
N TYR A 68 9.52 6.40 -5.27
CA TYR A 68 8.46 7.33 -5.64
C TYR A 68 7.67 7.75 -4.39
N TYR A 69 7.20 8.99 -4.40
CA TYR A 69 6.28 9.49 -3.39
C TYR A 69 4.89 9.66 -3.99
N ILE A 70 3.88 9.15 -3.28
CA ILE A 70 2.48 9.30 -3.65
C ILE A 70 1.87 10.34 -2.71
N SER A 71 1.25 11.37 -3.28
CA SER A 71 0.58 12.44 -2.54
C SER A 71 -0.93 12.44 -2.81
N ASN A 72 -1.68 13.22 -2.04
CA ASN A 72 -3.14 13.44 -2.21
C ASN A 72 -4.00 12.17 -2.09
N LEU A 73 -3.63 11.26 -1.19
CA LEU A 73 -4.42 10.09 -0.84
C LEU A 73 -5.36 10.42 0.33
N MET A 74 -6.54 10.99 0.04
CA MET A 74 -7.49 11.39 1.08
C MET A 74 -8.46 10.25 1.45
N ASN A 75 -8.96 9.53 0.44
CA ASN A 75 -9.95 8.47 0.63
C ASN A 75 -9.40 7.09 0.26
N SER A 76 -10.04 6.05 0.78
CA SER A 76 -9.75 4.66 0.40
C SER A 76 -9.93 4.40 -1.10
N GLN A 77 -10.89 5.07 -1.74
CA GLN A 77 -11.09 4.98 -3.19
C GLN A 77 -9.89 5.54 -3.96
N ASP A 78 -9.31 6.64 -3.49
CA ASP A 78 -8.16 7.29 -4.12
C ASP A 78 -6.93 6.37 -4.05
N VAL A 79 -6.72 5.73 -2.90
CA VAL A 79 -5.64 4.73 -2.72
C VAL A 79 -5.81 3.55 -3.65
N MET A 80 -7.02 2.98 -3.71
CA MET A 80 -7.29 1.85 -4.58
C MET A 80 -7.08 2.23 -6.05
N GLN A 81 -7.57 3.39 -6.49
CA GLN A 81 -7.41 3.86 -7.86
C GLN A 81 -5.94 4.11 -8.23
N ALA A 82 -5.15 4.69 -7.32
CA ALA A 82 -3.71 4.85 -7.53
C ALA A 82 -3.02 3.50 -7.68
N LEU A 83 -3.36 2.52 -6.83
CA LEU A 83 -2.79 1.17 -6.90
C LEU A 83 -3.18 0.44 -8.20
N TYR A 84 -4.41 0.61 -8.70
CA TYR A 84 -4.84 0.05 -9.99
C TYR A 84 -3.98 0.59 -11.14
N LYS A 85 -3.79 1.92 -11.19
CA LYS A 85 -2.96 2.56 -12.22
C LYS A 85 -1.50 2.13 -12.17
N ILE A 86 -0.92 2.05 -10.96
CA ILE A 86 0.45 1.59 -10.79
C ILE A 86 0.60 0.17 -11.33
N ARG A 87 -0.33 -0.74 -11.02
CA ARG A 87 -0.31 -2.11 -11.55
C ARG A 87 -0.43 -2.18 -13.06
N GLU A 88 -1.34 -1.40 -13.63
CA GLU A 88 -1.53 -1.32 -15.08
C GLU A 88 -0.24 -0.89 -15.80
N ILE A 89 0.45 0.13 -15.26
CA ILE A 89 1.75 0.58 -15.77
C ILE A 89 2.77 -0.55 -15.65
N CYS A 90 2.86 -1.18 -14.47
CA CYS A 90 3.78 -2.28 -14.24
C CYS A 90 3.57 -3.44 -15.22
N ASP A 91 2.31 -3.84 -15.44
CA ASP A 91 1.93 -4.92 -16.36
C ASP A 91 2.23 -4.54 -17.82
N THR A 92 2.06 -3.28 -18.20
CA THR A 92 2.44 -2.78 -19.53
C THR A 92 3.93 -2.98 -19.79
N TYR A 93 4.79 -2.55 -18.87
CA TYR A 93 6.25 -2.72 -19.03
C TYR A 93 6.71 -4.17 -18.84
N ARG A 94 5.98 -4.95 -18.05
CA ARG A 94 6.21 -6.40 -17.92
C ARG A 94 5.97 -7.11 -19.25
N ASN A 95 4.90 -6.75 -19.97
CA ASN A 95 4.61 -7.29 -21.30
C ASN A 95 5.63 -6.85 -22.36
N LEU A 96 6.31 -5.72 -22.17
CA LEU A 96 7.43 -5.26 -23.00
C LEU A 96 8.76 -5.97 -22.70
N GLY A 97 8.78 -6.89 -21.71
CA GLY A 97 9.95 -7.70 -21.36
C GLY A 97 10.75 -7.18 -20.17
N VAL A 98 10.27 -6.16 -19.44
CA VAL A 98 10.92 -5.65 -18.24
C VAL A 98 10.18 -6.13 -16.99
N PRO A 99 10.64 -7.19 -16.30
CA PRO A 99 9.98 -7.67 -15.09
C PRO A 99 10.08 -6.62 -13.99
N ASN A 100 8.93 -6.12 -13.55
CA ASN A 100 8.84 -5.07 -12.53
C ASN A 100 7.63 -5.32 -11.62
N TYR A 101 7.63 -4.78 -10.41
CA TYR A 101 6.51 -4.82 -9.48
C TYR A 101 6.57 -3.63 -8.52
N PRO A 102 5.42 -3.12 -8.03
CA PRO A 102 5.40 -2.06 -7.05
C PRO A 102 5.62 -2.61 -5.64
N GLN A 103 6.32 -1.85 -4.80
CA GLN A 103 6.59 -2.20 -3.40
C GLN A 103 6.34 -1.01 -2.49
N GLY A 104 5.73 -1.27 -1.33
CA GLY A 104 5.53 -0.26 -0.29
C GLY A 104 4.51 -0.70 0.75
N ILE A 105 4.59 -0.13 1.96
CA ILE A 105 3.71 -0.50 3.09
C ILE A 105 2.23 -0.29 2.73
N ILE A 106 1.90 0.86 2.13
CA ILE A 106 0.53 1.16 1.68
C ILE A 106 0.09 0.15 0.62
N ILE A 107 0.96 -0.19 -0.32
CA ILE A 107 0.66 -1.15 -1.40
C ILE A 107 0.34 -2.53 -0.80
N SER A 108 1.23 -3.08 0.03
CA SER A 108 1.03 -4.40 0.64
C SER A 108 -0.20 -4.44 1.55
N TYR A 109 -0.49 -3.36 2.27
CA TYR A 109 -1.68 -3.29 3.11
C TYR A 109 -2.98 -3.23 2.28
N TRP A 110 -3.01 -2.44 1.20
CA TRP A 110 -4.23 -2.26 0.40
C TRP A 110 -4.46 -3.37 -0.63
N GLU A 111 -3.42 -4.13 -0.95
CA GLU A 111 -3.47 -5.27 -1.86
C GLU A 111 -4.51 -6.33 -1.45
N GLN A 112 -4.72 -6.53 -0.13
CA GLN A 112 -5.73 -7.46 0.38
C GLN A 112 -7.19 -7.08 0.02
N TYR A 113 -7.45 -5.80 -0.24
CA TYR A 113 -8.81 -5.30 -0.48
C TYR A 113 -9.22 -5.36 -1.96
N PHE A 114 -8.29 -5.63 -2.88
CA PHE A 114 -8.55 -5.62 -4.33
C PHE A 114 -9.66 -6.60 -4.74
N ASN A 115 -9.52 -7.85 -4.30
CA ASN A 115 -10.40 -8.94 -4.71
C ASN A 115 -11.24 -9.46 -3.54
N LEU A 116 -11.31 -8.73 -2.43
CA LEU A 116 -11.98 -9.16 -1.21
C LEU A 116 -13.45 -9.52 -1.47
N ARG A 117 -14.16 -8.71 -2.27
CA ARG A 117 -15.59 -8.95 -2.58
C ARG A 117 -15.80 -10.27 -3.33
N ILE A 118 -14.92 -10.55 -4.30
CA ILE A 118 -15.00 -11.75 -5.13
C ILE A 118 -14.63 -12.97 -4.28
N TYR A 119 -13.50 -12.92 -3.57
CA TYR A 119 -13.08 -14.02 -2.70
C TYR A 119 -14.10 -14.31 -1.60
N PHE A 120 -14.69 -13.28 -0.99
CA PHE A 120 -15.74 -13.46 -0.01
C PHE A 120 -16.95 -14.21 -0.59
N PHE A 121 -17.43 -13.81 -1.77
CA PHE A 121 -18.54 -14.50 -2.44
C PHE A 121 -18.19 -15.96 -2.77
N VAL A 122 -17.00 -16.20 -3.31
CA VAL A 122 -16.50 -17.55 -3.62
C VAL A 122 -16.45 -18.42 -2.37
N ILE A 123 -15.89 -17.92 -1.27
CA ILE A 123 -15.79 -18.65 0.00
C ILE A 123 -17.18 -19.01 0.54
N VAL A 124 -18.12 -18.04 0.54
CA VAL A 124 -19.50 -18.30 1.01
C VAL A 124 -20.16 -19.39 0.16
N VAL A 125 -20.02 -19.34 -1.17
CA VAL A 125 -20.59 -20.36 -2.06
C VAL A 125 -19.97 -21.73 -1.80
N VAL A 126 -18.64 -21.81 -1.69
CA VAL A 126 -17.92 -23.06 -1.43
C VAL A 126 -18.35 -23.69 -0.10
N VAL A 127 -18.44 -22.89 0.97
CA VAL A 127 -18.89 -23.36 2.29
C VAL A 127 -20.32 -23.90 2.23
N LEU A 128 -21.22 -23.21 1.52
CA LEU A 128 -22.60 -23.68 1.34
C LEU A 128 -22.67 -25.02 0.60
N ILE A 129 -21.83 -25.23 -0.41
CA ILE A 129 -21.75 -26.51 -1.14
C ILE A 129 -21.26 -27.61 -0.20
N ILE A 130 -20.22 -27.35 0.60
CA ILE A 130 -19.69 -28.34 1.56
C ILE A 130 -20.76 -28.75 2.58
N ILE A 131 -21.48 -27.78 3.15
CA ILE A 131 -22.58 -28.05 4.10
C ILE A 131 -23.70 -28.87 3.42
N PHE A 132 -24.03 -28.57 2.17
CA PHE A 132 -25.03 -29.34 1.41
C PHE A 132 -24.59 -30.79 1.17
N LEU A 133 -23.34 -31.02 0.76
CA LEU A 133 -22.83 -32.37 0.53
C LEU A 133 -22.78 -33.18 1.83
N PHE A 134 -22.36 -32.53 2.93
CA PHE A 134 -22.34 -33.17 4.25
C PHE A 134 -23.75 -33.53 4.72
N SER A 135 -24.73 -32.63 4.58
CA SER A 135 -26.12 -32.92 4.96
C SER A 135 -26.75 -33.98 4.07
N LEU A 136 -26.44 -34.02 2.78
CA LEU A 136 -26.90 -35.07 1.87
C LEU A 136 -26.34 -36.45 2.27
N LEU A 137 -25.08 -36.52 2.70
CA LEU A 137 -24.45 -37.76 3.19
C LEU A 137 -25.09 -38.24 4.51
N VAL A 138 -25.33 -37.32 5.45
CA VAL A 138 -25.88 -37.67 6.77
C VAL A 138 -27.37 -38.00 6.71
N LEU A 139 -28.17 -37.23 5.97
CA LEU A 139 -29.62 -37.40 5.94
C LEU A 139 -30.08 -38.38 4.85
N LEU A 140 -29.22 -38.71 3.88
CA LEU A 140 -29.53 -39.56 2.72
C LEU A 140 -30.79 -39.12 1.93
N ASN A 141 -31.26 -37.89 2.15
CA ASN A 141 -32.46 -37.33 1.55
C ASN A 141 -32.19 -35.88 1.11
N TRP A 142 -32.25 -35.67 -0.20
CA TRP A 142 -31.90 -34.40 -0.83
C TRP A 142 -32.86 -33.26 -0.48
N LEU A 143 -34.15 -33.55 -0.20
CA LEU A 143 -35.14 -32.53 0.16
C LEU A 143 -34.87 -31.94 1.54
N LEU A 144 -34.55 -32.79 2.53
CA LEU A 144 -34.21 -32.37 3.88
C LEU A 144 -32.88 -31.61 3.91
N ALA A 145 -31.89 -32.08 3.15
CA ALA A 145 -30.61 -31.39 2.96
C ALA A 145 -30.81 -29.97 2.37
N LEU A 146 -31.70 -29.82 1.39
CA LEU A 146 -31.98 -28.53 0.75
C LEU A 146 -32.72 -27.58 1.70
N MET A 147 -33.67 -28.08 2.50
CA MET A 147 -34.33 -27.27 3.53
C MET A 147 -33.35 -26.77 4.59
N MET A 148 -32.43 -27.62 5.06
CA MET A 148 -31.40 -27.25 6.03
C MET A 148 -30.43 -26.18 5.49
N VAL A 149 -30.02 -26.29 4.22
CA VAL A 149 -29.18 -25.27 3.60
C VAL A 149 -29.95 -23.97 3.39
N SER A 150 -31.24 -24.04 3.03
CA SER A 150 -32.07 -22.84 2.84
C SER A 150 -32.24 -22.04 4.13
N SER A 151 -32.42 -22.69 5.29
CA SER A 151 -32.53 -22.01 6.58
C SER A 151 -31.20 -21.38 7.01
N MET A 152 -30.08 -22.07 6.77
CA MET A 152 -28.74 -21.52 7.00
C MET A 152 -28.42 -20.31 6.12
N ARG A 153 -28.82 -20.32 4.84
CA ARG A 153 -28.65 -19.16 3.93
C ARG A 153 -29.39 -17.93 4.43
N VAL A 154 -30.62 -18.11 4.91
CA VAL A 154 -31.41 -17.02 5.51
C VAL A 154 -30.72 -16.50 6.77
N PHE A 155 -30.20 -17.39 7.62
CA PHE A 155 -29.46 -17.00 8.82
C PHE A 155 -28.21 -16.20 8.48
N VAL A 156 -27.36 -16.68 7.57
CA VAL A 156 -26.17 -15.96 7.11
C VAL A 156 -26.53 -14.59 6.51
N CYS A 157 -27.60 -14.50 5.72
CA CYS A 157 -28.04 -13.25 5.13
C CYS A 157 -28.56 -12.26 6.18
N VAL A 158 -29.30 -12.73 7.20
CA VAL A 158 -29.77 -11.91 8.32
C VAL A 158 -28.57 -11.44 9.15
N TYR A 159 -27.62 -12.30 9.48
CA TYR A 159 -26.43 -11.93 10.24
C TYR A 159 -25.51 -11.00 9.47
N LEU A 160 -25.33 -11.16 8.16
CA LEU A 160 -24.61 -10.19 7.34
C LEU A 160 -25.33 -8.83 7.31
N CYS A 161 -26.66 -8.82 7.08
CA CYS A 161 -27.44 -7.59 7.13
C CYS A 161 -27.40 -6.92 8.51
N LEU A 162 -27.41 -7.71 9.58
CA LEU A 162 -27.29 -7.21 10.94
C LEU A 162 -25.88 -6.66 11.17
N CYS A 163 -24.83 -7.37 10.74
CA CYS A 163 -23.44 -6.96 10.90
C CYS A 163 -23.15 -5.67 10.12
N VAL A 164 -23.67 -5.53 8.90
CA VAL A 164 -23.59 -4.27 8.12
C VAL A 164 -24.34 -3.14 8.83
N ARG A 165 -25.55 -3.39 9.36
CA ARG A 165 -26.32 -2.39 10.11
C ARG A 165 -25.68 -2.02 11.45
N VAL A 166 -25.07 -2.98 12.15
CA VAL A 166 -24.38 -2.80 13.43
C VAL A 166 -23.06 -2.07 13.21
N CYS A 167 -22.27 -2.42 12.18
CA CYS A 167 -21.09 -1.64 11.78
C CYS A 167 -21.45 -0.20 11.42
N ALA A 168 -22.51 0.03 10.65
CA ALA A 168 -22.98 1.37 10.30
C ALA A 168 -23.40 2.17 11.54
N ARG A 169 -24.08 1.53 12.51
CA ARG A 169 -24.45 2.16 13.79
C ARG A 169 -23.26 2.41 14.71
N PHE A 170 -22.30 1.48 14.79
CA PHE A 170 -21.07 1.67 15.57
C PHE A 170 -20.22 2.81 15.03
N LEU A 171 -20.10 2.94 13.70
CA LEU A 171 -19.43 4.07 13.05
C LEU A 171 -20.12 5.40 13.38
N MET A 172 -21.46 5.44 13.36
CA MET A 172 -22.23 6.64 13.73
C MET A 172 -22.07 7.00 15.21
N VAL A 173 -22.08 6.02 16.12
CA VAL A 173 -21.90 6.25 17.56
C VAL A 173 -20.47 6.69 17.87
N ALA A 174 -19.47 6.09 17.23
CA ALA A 174 -18.07 6.50 17.36
C ALA A 174 -17.85 7.93 16.84
N TYR A 175 -18.46 8.29 15.70
CA TYR A 175 -18.43 9.64 15.15
C TYR A 175 -19.12 10.66 16.07
N PHE A 176 -20.28 10.31 16.63
CA PHE A 176 -21.00 11.17 17.58
C PHE A 176 -20.23 11.38 18.89
N HIS A 177 -19.60 10.33 19.41
CA HIS A 177 -18.74 10.43 20.59
C HIS A 177 -17.50 11.31 20.33
N PHE A 178 -16.92 11.21 19.13
CA PHE A 178 -15.81 12.07 18.71
C PHE A 178 -16.24 13.55 18.63
N LEU A 179 -17.40 13.85 18.06
CA LEU A 179 -17.95 15.20 18.02
C LEU A 179 -18.29 15.77 19.40
N LEU A 180 -18.83 14.94 20.31
CA LEU A 180 -19.07 15.35 21.70
C LEU A 180 -17.77 15.68 22.42
N HIS A 181 -16.72 14.86 22.24
CA HIS A 181 -15.42 15.15 22.82
C HIS A 181 -14.82 16.46 22.29
N GLN A 182 -14.96 16.72 20.99
CA GLN A 182 -14.52 17.98 20.39
C GLN A 182 -15.33 19.18 20.92
N PHE A 183 -16.65 19.03 21.08
CA PHE A 183 -17.51 20.05 21.67
C PHE A 183 -17.17 20.35 23.14
N PHE A 184 -16.96 19.32 23.97
CA PHE A 184 -16.55 19.50 25.37
C PHE A 184 -15.17 20.14 25.50
N CYS A 185 -14.22 19.77 24.63
CA CYS A 185 -12.92 20.46 24.56
C CYS A 185 -13.10 21.94 24.21
N TYR A 186 -13.89 22.27 23.19
CA TYR A 186 -14.18 23.67 22.83
C TYR A 186 -14.87 24.45 23.95
N LEU A 187 -15.85 23.86 24.62
CA LEU A 187 -16.55 24.49 25.74
C LEU A 187 -15.61 24.71 26.93
N SER A 188 -14.73 23.75 27.23
CA SER A 188 -13.73 23.88 28.29
C SER A 188 -12.72 24.99 28.00
N CYS A 189 -12.26 25.11 26.74
CA CYS A 189 -11.40 26.21 26.32
C CYS A 189 -12.13 27.56 26.41
N TYR A 190 -13.38 27.65 25.95
CA TYR A 190 -14.17 28.88 26.02
C TYR A 190 -14.45 29.34 27.45
N LEU A 191 -14.81 28.40 28.34
CA LEU A 191 -14.99 28.67 29.76
C LEU A 191 -13.68 29.10 30.43
N CYS A 192 -12.54 28.48 30.07
CA CYS A 192 -11.23 28.87 30.57
C CYS A 192 -10.84 30.30 30.12
N SER A 193 -11.12 30.67 28.87
CA SER A 193 -10.92 32.04 28.37
C SER A 193 -11.83 33.05 29.07
N LEU A 194 -13.09 32.69 29.36
CA LEU A 194 -14.00 33.54 30.11
C LEU A 194 -13.56 33.73 31.56
N THR A 195 -13.08 32.68 32.23
CA THR A 195 -12.54 32.79 33.58
C THR A 195 -11.28 33.66 33.62
N PHE A 196 -10.39 33.57 32.63
CA PHE A 196 -9.22 34.44 32.51
C PHE A 196 -9.64 35.91 32.30
N CYS A 197 -10.62 36.16 31.45
CA CYS A 197 -11.14 37.51 31.21
C CYS A 197 -11.84 38.10 32.45
N LEU A 198 -12.50 37.26 33.26
CA LEU A 198 -13.16 37.66 34.51
C LEU A 198 -12.15 37.92 35.64
N THR A 199 -11.05 37.17 35.72
CA THR A 199 -9.97 37.45 36.68
C THR A 199 -9.23 38.74 36.34
N ASP A 200 -8.93 38.97 35.05
CA ASP A 200 -8.29 40.23 34.61
C ASP A 200 -9.22 41.45 34.77
N ALA A 201 -10.54 41.27 34.67
CA ALA A 201 -11.52 42.33 34.94
C ALA A 201 -11.71 42.60 36.45
N CYS A 202 -11.53 41.60 37.31
CA CYS A 202 -11.60 41.78 38.77
C CYS A 202 -10.36 42.50 39.34
N ASP A 203 -9.17 42.28 38.78
CA ASP A 203 -7.95 42.97 39.20
C ASP A 203 -7.90 44.46 38.78
N PHE A 204 -8.77 44.89 37.87
CA PHE A 204 -8.90 46.31 37.48
C PHE A 204 -9.93 47.09 38.33
N CYS A 205 -10.67 46.41 39.22
CA CYS A 205 -11.78 47.00 39.97
C CYS A 205 -11.54 47.10 41.50
N ASN A 206 -10.30 46.88 41.96
CA ASN A 206 -9.85 47.15 43.33
C ASN A 206 -8.75 48.22 43.34
#